data_AF-A0A600GD90-F1
#
_entry.id   AF-A0A600GD90-F1
#
_cell.length_a   1.000
_cell.length_b   1.000
_cell.length_c   1.000
_cell.angle_alpha   90.00
_cell.angle_beta   90.00
_cell.angle_gamma   90.00
#
_symmetry.space_group_name_H-M   'P 1'
#
loop_
_entity.id
_entity.type
_entity.pdbx_description
1 polymer ?
#
loop_
_entity_poly.entity_id
_entity_poly.type
_entity_poly.pdbx_seq_one_letter_code
_entity_poly.pdbx_strand_id
1 'polypeptide(L)'
;MSSPQENLYDAIRIVKRKIIPLAFILYFFNYMDRVNIGFAALRMNESLGITPEDFANISSIFFISYLIFQIPSSIGLQKLGARKWISSIIIGW
;
A
#
# COMPACT_ATOMS: atom_id res chain seq x y z
N MET A 1 11.04 -30.60 23.41
CA MET A 1 10.52 -29.22 23.58
C MET A 1 11.65 -28.30 23.13
N SER A 2 11.53 -27.67 21.95
CA SER A 2 12.56 -26.74 21.43
C SER A 2 12.75 -25.57 22.40
N SER A 3 13.98 -25.07 22.55
CA SER A 3 14.25 -23.96 23.47
C SER A 3 13.57 -22.68 22.96
N PRO A 4 13.13 -21.75 23.84
CA PRO A 4 12.51 -20.49 23.41
C PRO A 4 13.35 -19.67 22.40
N GLN A 5 14.68 -19.84 22.43
CA GLN A 5 15.61 -19.17 21.52
C GLN A 5 15.55 -19.76 20.11
N GLU A 6 15.41 -21.08 19.98
CA GLU A 6 15.31 -21.78 18.69
C GLU A 6 14.09 -21.31 17.89
N ASN A 7 12.92 -21.18 18.55
CA ASN A 7 11.69 -20.68 17.95
C ASN A 7 11.82 -19.22 17.45
N LEU A 8 12.61 -18.39 18.13
CA LEU A 8 12.87 -17.01 17.71
C LEU A 8 13.71 -16.95 16.43
N TYR A 9 14.77 -17.76 16.35
CA TYR A 9 15.62 -17.81 15.15
C TYR A 9 14.86 -18.26 13.91
N ASP A 10 13.96 -19.24 14.07
CA ASP A 10 13.09 -19.70 12.98
C ASP A 10 12.10 -18.62 12.53
N ALA A 11 11.49 -17.90 13.48
CA ALA A 11 10.60 -16.78 13.16
C ALA A 11 11.35 -15.68 12.38
N ILE A 12 12.56 -15.30 12.82
CA ILE A 12 13.40 -14.32 12.13
C ILE A 12 13.76 -14.81 10.71
N ARG A 13 14.08 -16.09 10.55
CA ARG A 13 14.40 -16.68 9.25
C ARG A 13 13.21 -16.60 8.28
N ILE A 14 12.00 -16.85 8.77
CA ILE A 14 10.76 -16.72 7.99
C ILE A 14 10.54 -15.26 7.58
N VAL A 15 10.63 -14.33 8.54
CA VAL A 15 10.47 -12.89 8.27
C VAL A 15 11.45 -12.44 7.18
N LYS A 16 12.74 -12.76 7.33
CA LYS A 16 13.78 -12.36 6.38
C LYS A 16 13.60 -12.95 4.99
N ARG A 17 13.22 -14.22 4.87
CA ARG A 17 13.16 -14.92 3.56
C ARG A 17 11.81 -14.78 2.86
N LYS A 18 10.72 -14.49 3.58
CA LYS A 18 9.37 -14.48 3.02
C LYS A 18 8.67 -13.13 3.19
N ILE A 19 8.67 -12.57 4.40
CA ILE A 19 7.90 -11.35 4.69
C ILE A 19 8.59 -10.10 4.15
N ILE A 20 9.88 -9.92 4.40
CA ILE A 20 10.62 -8.73 3.94
C ILE A 20 10.62 -8.61 2.41
N PRO A 21 10.95 -9.66 1.62
CA PRO A 21 10.93 -9.54 0.16
C PRO A 21 9.53 -9.24 -0.37
N LEU A 22 8.50 -9.87 0.19
CA LEU A 22 7.11 -9.60 -0.19
C LEU A 22 6.73 -8.14 0.13
N ALA A 23 7.01 -7.67 1.35
CA ALA A 23 6.73 -6.30 1.75
C ALA A 23 7.45 -5.28 0.86
N PHE A 24 8.70 -5.57 0.46
CA PHE A 24 9.44 -4.74 -0.47
C PHE A 24 8.74 -4.63 -1.83
N ILE A 25 8.33 -5.76 -2.42
CA ILE A 25 7.63 -5.79 -3.71
C ILE A 25 6.32 -5.00 -3.61
N LEU A 26 5.53 -5.24 -2.56
CA LEU A 26 4.26 -4.53 -2.36
C LEU A 26 4.48 -3.03 -2.19
N TYR A 27 5.51 -2.63 -1.43
CA TYR A 27 5.83 -1.22 -1.25
C TYR A 27 6.35 -0.57 -2.54
N PHE A 28 7.14 -1.31 -3.34
CA PHE A 28 7.60 -0.85 -4.64
C PHE A 28 6.44 -0.52 -5.56
N PHE A 29 5.48 -1.44 -5.72
CA PHE A 29 4.28 -1.19 -6.53
C PHE A 29 3.44 -0.05 -5.95
N ASN A 30 3.23 -0.01 -4.63
CA ASN A 30 2.49 1.09 -4.01
C ASN A 30 3.13 2.47 -4.31
N TYR A 31 4.46 2.55 -4.27
CA TYR A 31 5.17 3.77 -4.60
C TYR A 31 5.09 4.09 -6.08
N MET A 32 5.24 3.08 -6.94
CA MET A 32 5.19 3.24 -8.39
C MET A 32 3.87 3.89 -8.82
N ASP A 33 2.73 3.45 -8.30
CA ASP A 33 1.45 4.05 -8.69
C ASP A 33 1.21 5.46 -8.17
N ARG A 34 1.77 5.78 -7.00
CA ARG A 34 1.78 7.16 -6.50
C ARG A 34 2.54 8.09 -7.44
N VAL A 35 3.59 7.61 -8.09
CA VAL A 35 4.38 8.41 -9.04
C VAL A 35 3.78 8.35 -10.45
N ASN A 36 3.20 7.23 -10.85
CA ASN A 36 2.61 7.02 -12.17
C ASN A 36 1.55 8.07 -12.51
N ILE A 37 0.71 8.48 -11.54
CA ILE A 37 -0.29 9.54 -11.79
C ILE A 37 0.36 10.88 -12.15
N GLY A 38 1.50 11.22 -11.55
CA GLY A 38 2.26 12.42 -11.88
C GLY A 38 2.86 12.37 -13.28
N PHE A 39 3.39 11.20 -13.68
CA PHE A 39 3.85 10.99 -15.06
C PHE A 39 2.70 11.02 -16.06
N ALA A 40 1.56 10.40 -15.75
CA ALA A 40 0.38 10.42 -16.59
C ALA A 40 -0.13 11.85 -16.82
N ALA A 41 -0.17 12.67 -15.77
CA ALA A 41 -0.62 14.06 -15.82
C ALA A 41 0.13 14.92 -16.85
N LEU A 42 1.40 14.60 -17.16
CA LEU A 42 2.20 15.32 -18.17
C LEU A 42 1.58 15.34 -19.57
N ARG A 43 0.75 14.34 -19.90
CA ARG A 43 0.07 14.21 -21.21
C ARG A 43 -1.43 14.06 -21.08
N MET A 44 -1.89 13.34 -20.05
CA MET A 44 -3.31 13.10 -19.78
C MET A 44 -4.09 14.39 -19.53
N ASN A 45 -3.49 15.37 -18.84
CA ASN A 45 -4.23 16.58 -18.50
C ASN A 45 -4.59 17.40 -19.74
N GLU A 46 -3.68 17.50 -20.70
CA GLU A 46 -3.92 18.17 -21.98
C GLU A 46 -5.01 17.44 -22.79
N SER A 47 -4.95 16.11 -22.87
CA SER A 47 -5.91 15.32 -23.64
C SER A 47 -7.31 15.28 -23.02
N LEU A 48 -7.43 15.45 -21.70
CA LEU A 48 -8.70 15.46 -20.97
C LEU A 48 -9.20 16.87 -20.64
N GLY A 49 -8.45 17.92 -21.00
CA GLY A 49 -8.78 19.30 -20.66
C GLY A 49 -8.75 19.60 -19.15
N ILE A 50 -7.99 18.82 -18.38
CA ILE A 50 -7.85 18.99 -16.93
C ILE A 50 -6.91 20.17 -16.67
N THR A 51 -7.41 21.19 -15.98
CA THR A 51 -6.58 22.34 -15.60
C THR A 51 -5.65 21.99 -14.43
N PRO A 52 -4.58 22.76 -14.19
CA PRO A 52 -3.75 22.57 -13.00
C PRO A 52 -4.53 22.65 -11.68
N GLU A 53 -5.56 23.49 -11.62
CA GLU A 53 -6.44 23.64 -10.46
C GLU A 53 -7.29 22.38 -10.25
N ASP A 54 -7.86 21.82 -11.31
CA ASP A 54 -8.63 20.57 -11.25
C ASP A 54 -7.75 19.40 -10.78
N PHE A 55 -6.53 19.29 -11.31
CA PHE A 55 -5.59 18.26 -10.90
C PHE A 55 -5.21 18.38 -9.42
N ALA A 56 -5.02 19.61 -8.93
CA ALA A 56 -4.76 19.88 -7.52
C ALA A 56 -5.97 19.51 -6.63
N ASN A 57 -7.19 19.81 -7.08
CA ASN A 57 -8.43 19.42 -6.40
C ASN A 57 -8.57 17.89 -6.30
N ILE A 58 -8.36 17.16 -7.40
CA ILE A 58 -8.40 15.68 -7.42
C ILE A 58 -7.35 15.11 -6.45
N SER A 59 -6.12 15.63 -6.50
CA SER A 59 -5.03 15.21 -5.62
C SER A 59 -5.34 15.45 -4.13
N SER A 60 -6.03 16.54 -3.83
CA SER A 60 -6.43 16.89 -2.45
C SER A 60 -7.54 15.96 -1.94
N ILE A 61 -8.52 15.63 -2.79
CA ILE A 61 -9.59 14.67 -2.46
C ILE A 61 -9.00 13.27 -2.20
N PHE A 62 -7.99 12.86 -2.98
CA PHE A 62 -7.28 11.61 -2.73
C PHE A 62 -6.65 11.58 -1.33
N PHE A 63 -6.02 12.67 -0.89
CA PHE A 63 -5.43 12.75 0.45
C PHE A 63 -6.49 12.64 1.55
N ILE A 64 -7.61 13.36 1.42
CA ILE A 64 -8.72 13.30 2.38
C ILE A 64 -9.29 11.89 2.44
N SER A 65 -9.51 11.26 1.29
CA SER A 65 -10.02 9.89 1.21
C SER A 65 -9.05 8.93 1.91
N TYR A 66 -7.75 9.03 1.63
CA TYR A 66 -6.73 8.21 2.26
C TYR A 66 -6.76 8.32 3.80
N LEU A 67 -6.90 9.53 4.34
CA LEU A 67 -7.02 9.75 5.78
C LEU A 67 -8.27 9.07 6.37
N ILE A 68 -9.42 9.24 5.73
CA ILE A 68 -10.68 8.63 6.17
C ILE A 68 -10.55 7.10 6.18
N PHE A 69 -9.95 6.50 5.14
CA PHE A 69 -9.80 5.05 5.04
C PHE A 69 -8.64 4.49 5.88
N GLN A 70 -7.72 5.32 6.38
CA GLN A 70 -6.61 4.87 7.22
C GLN A 70 -7.09 4.21 8.52
N ILE A 71 -8.11 4.78 9.17
CA ILE A 71 -8.66 4.25 10.43
C ILE A 71 -9.41 2.93 10.19
N PRO A 72 -10.39 2.83 9.27
CA PRO A 72 -11.02 1.58 8.89
C PRO A 72 -10.02 0.51 8.45
N SER A 73 -8.99 0.88 7.68
CA SER A 73 -7.96 -0.07 7.23
C SER A 73 -7.15 -0.63 8.40
N SER A 74 -6.78 0.22 9.36
CA SER A 74 -6.09 -0.23 10.58
C SER A 74 -6.95 -1.17 11.42
N ILE A 75 -8.27 -0.92 11.50
CA ILE A 75 -9.22 -1.81 12.16
C ILE A 75 -9.35 -3.15 11.40
N GLY A 76 -9.44 -3.10 10.07
CA GLY A 76 -9.48 -4.28 9.21
C GLY A 76 -8.26 -5.18 9.40
N LEU A 77 -7.07 -4.58 9.46
CA LEU A 77 -5.81 -5.27 9.71
C LEU A 77 -5.83 -6.01 11.07
N GLN A 78 -6.31 -5.34 12.13
CA GLN A 78 -6.38 -5.94 13.47
C GLN A 78 -7.43 -7.06 13.56
N LYS A 79 -8.60 -6.89 12.92
CA LYS A 79 -9.72 -7.84 13.00
C LYS A 79 -9.55 -9.06 12.10
N LEU A 80 -9.08 -8.87 10.86
CA LEU A 80 -8.99 -9.93 9.85
C LEU A 80 -7.59 -10.56 9.78
N GLY A 81 -6.61 -9.90 10.41
CA GLY A 81 -5.21 -10.27 10.36
C GLY A 81 -4.51 -9.83 9.07
N ALA A 82 -3.18 -9.65 9.17
CA ALA A 82 -2.35 -9.15 8.09
C ALA A 82 -2.50 -9.93 6.78
N ARG A 83 -2.52 -11.26 6.84
CA ARG A 83 -2.58 -12.10 5.64
C ARG A 83 -3.85 -11.85 4.81
N LYS A 84 -5.03 -11.92 5.44
CA LYS A 84 -6.30 -11.77 4.71
C LYS A 84 -6.49 -10.32 4.25
N TRP A 85 -6.20 -9.36 5.13
CA TRP A 85 -6.40 -7.94 4.82
C TRP A 85 -5.50 -7.46 3.69
N ILE A 86 -4.20 -7.74 3.76
CA ILE A 86 -3.25 -7.32 2.71
C ILE A 86 -3.60 -7.97 1.37
N SER A 87 -3.97 -9.26 1.35
CA SER A 87 -4.41 -9.92 0.12
C SER A 87 -5.67 -9.28 -0.48
N SER A 88 -6.66 -8.92 0.33
CA SER A 88 -7.87 -8.24 -0.15
C SER A 88 -7.55 -6.87 -0.76
N ILE A 89 -6.64 -6.09 -0.16
CA ILE A 89 -6.21 -4.80 -0.71
C ILE A 89 -5.52 -5.00 -2.06
N ILE A 90 -4.63 -5.98 -2.18
CA ILE A 90 -3.92 -6.25 -3.43
C ILE A 90 -4.87 -6.67 -4.56
N ILE A 91 -5.93 -7.42 -4.24
CA ILE A 91 -6.93 -7.87 -5.23
C ILE A 91 -7.90 -6.74 -5.59
N GLY A 92 -8.25 -5.88 -4.63
CA GLY A 92 -9.23 -4.81 -4.82
C GLY A 92 -8.65 -3.52 -5.39
N TRP A 93 -7.33 -3.39 -5.42
CA TRP A 93 -6.60 -2.28 -6.01
C TRP A 93 -6.51 -2.42 -7.52
#